data_AF-A0AAI9RLU9-F1
#
_entry.id   AF-A0AAI9RLU9-F1
#
_cell.length_a   1.000
_cell.length_b   1.000
_cell.length_c   1.000
_cell.angle_alpha   90.00
_cell.angle_beta   90.00
_cell.angle_gamma   90.00
#
_symmetry.space_group_name_H-M   'P 1'
#
loop_
_entity.id
_entity.type
_entity.pdbx_description
1 polymer ?
#
loop_
_entity_poly.entity_id
_entity_poly.type
_entity_poly.pdbx_seq_one_letter_code
_entity_poly.pdbx_strand_id
1 'polypeptide(L)'
;MKKFIFAAPFVVLISLAISIAWVNLATVEGGIPEDYSKEDAEAFKGAENIKTAWKHWTNGGGFANQDYEKNLTFIAIKSIDKNQQEALGMSGQISELKKIMGLMSGELGMLSEEERDAYRSVFEQTLEAAYNSVK
;
A
#
# COMPACT_ATOMS: atom_id res chain seq x y z
N MET A 1 36.87 32.94 -7.41
CA MET A 1 35.62 32.92 -8.21
C MET A 1 35.17 31.46 -8.38
N LYS A 2 33.92 31.12 -8.01
CA LYS A 2 33.00 30.08 -8.58
C LYS A 2 33.51 28.60 -8.63
N LYS A 3 32.82 27.53 -8.18
CA LYS A 3 31.38 27.20 -7.97
C LYS A 3 31.22 26.07 -6.93
N PHE A 4 30.17 26.14 -6.11
CA PHE A 4 29.52 24.98 -5.47
C PHE A 4 28.79 24.16 -6.53
N ILE A 5 28.83 22.81 -6.48
CA ILE A 5 27.70 21.94 -6.85
C ILE A 5 27.70 20.71 -5.93
N PHE A 6 26.55 20.53 -5.29
CA PHE A 6 26.17 19.49 -4.34
C PHE A 6 26.17 18.08 -4.95
N ALA A 7 26.75 17.12 -4.24
CA ALA A 7 26.49 15.70 -4.44
C ALA A 7 25.61 15.18 -3.29
N ALA A 8 24.33 15.58 -3.29
CA ALA A 8 23.32 14.99 -2.43
C ALA A 8 22.03 14.83 -3.24
N PRO A 9 21.76 13.60 -3.73
CA PRO A 9 20.36 13.18 -3.79
C PRO A 9 20.11 11.75 -3.29
N PHE A 10 21.13 10.91 -3.06
CA PHE A 10 20.89 9.48 -2.84
C PHE A 10 20.65 9.07 -1.38
N VAL A 11 20.98 9.93 -0.41
CA VAL A 11 20.81 9.59 1.03
C VAL A 11 19.39 9.90 1.54
N VAL A 12 18.64 10.77 0.85
CA VAL A 12 17.33 11.25 1.34
C VAL A 12 16.20 10.23 1.11
N LEU A 13 16.31 9.38 0.08
CA LEU A 13 15.25 8.43 -0.27
C LEU A 13 15.17 7.24 0.71
N ILE A 14 16.29 6.81 1.29
CA ILE A 14 16.29 5.70 2.26
C ILE A 14 15.74 6.16 3.60
N SER A 15 16.02 7.41 4.02
CA SER A 15 15.44 7.97 5.24
C SER A 15 13.92 8.11 5.16
N LEU A 16 13.35 8.45 3.99
CA LEU A 16 11.91 8.61 3.83
C LEU A 16 11.16 7.27 3.91
N ALA A 17 11.74 6.19 3.36
CA ALA A 17 11.16 4.85 3.45
C ALA A 17 11.12 4.33 4.90
N ILE A 18 12.14 4.65 5.70
CA ILE A 18 12.17 4.30 7.13
C ILE A 18 11.13 5.15 7.87
N SER A 19 11.02 6.45 7.63
CA SER A 19 10.01 7.30 8.29
C SER A 19 8.56 6.87 8.00
N ILE A 20 8.24 6.42 6.78
CA ILE A 20 6.88 5.98 6.41
C ILE A 20 6.53 4.63 7.06
N ALA A 21 7.51 3.72 7.19
CA ALA A 21 7.31 2.48 7.94
C ALA A 21 6.98 2.76 9.43
N TRP A 22 7.62 3.78 10.02
CA TRP A 22 7.35 4.20 11.40
C TRP A 22 6.04 4.97 11.57
N VAL A 23 5.63 5.81 10.61
CA VAL A 23 4.34 6.51 10.68
C VAL A 23 3.15 5.53 10.60
N ASN A 24 3.25 4.47 9.79
CA ASN A 24 2.22 3.43 9.75
C ASN A 24 2.28 2.46 10.95
N LEU A 25 3.46 2.26 11.56
CA LEU A 25 3.59 1.47 12.77
C LEU A 25 3.06 2.22 14.00
N ALA A 26 3.18 3.55 14.03
CA ALA A 26 2.71 4.40 15.13
C ALA A 26 1.18 4.53 15.19
N THR A 27 0.45 4.34 14.09
CA THR A 27 -1.02 4.38 14.09
C THR A 27 -1.66 3.20 14.84
N VAL A 28 -0.87 2.15 15.12
CA VAL A 28 -1.39 0.87 15.62
C VAL A 28 -1.23 0.70 17.14
N GLU A 29 -0.24 1.35 17.77
CA GLU A 29 -0.02 1.19 19.21
C GLU A 29 -0.95 2.04 20.10
N GLY A 30 -1.65 3.03 19.55
CA GLY A 30 -2.46 3.98 20.33
C GLY A 30 -3.98 3.83 20.24
N GLY A 31 -4.51 2.86 19.49
CA GLY A 31 -5.91 2.88 19.05
C GLY A 31 -6.75 1.64 19.32
N ILE A 32 -6.17 0.57 19.88
CA ILE A 32 -6.94 -0.66 20.17
C ILE A 32 -7.49 -0.53 21.61
N PRO A 33 -8.82 -0.51 21.79
CA PRO A 33 -9.43 -0.55 23.12
C PRO A 33 -8.91 -1.73 23.95
N GLU A 34 -8.69 -1.55 25.26
CA GLU A 34 -8.09 -2.57 26.14
C GLU A 34 -8.90 -3.89 26.21
N ASP A 35 -10.16 -3.86 25.78
CA ASP A 35 -11.12 -4.97 25.74
C ASP A 35 -11.21 -5.70 24.38
N TYR A 36 -10.38 -5.34 23.40
CA TYR A 36 -10.38 -5.95 22.06
C TYR A 36 -9.63 -7.29 22.03
N SER A 37 -10.21 -8.31 21.39
CA SER A 37 -9.50 -9.59 21.21
C SER A 37 -8.33 -9.43 20.23
N LYS A 38 -7.34 -10.33 20.30
CA LYS A 38 -6.20 -10.31 19.36
C LYS A 38 -6.65 -10.41 17.90
N GLU A 39 -7.66 -11.24 17.64
CA GLU A 39 -8.21 -11.42 16.29
C GLU A 39 -8.89 -10.14 15.79
N ASP A 40 -9.71 -9.52 16.64
CA ASP A 40 -10.36 -8.25 16.30
C ASP A 40 -9.31 -7.14 16.08
N ALA A 41 -8.25 -7.13 16.89
CA ALA A 41 -7.16 -6.15 16.76
C ALA A 41 -6.41 -6.31 15.43
N GLU A 42 -6.15 -7.54 14.98
CA GLU A 42 -5.55 -7.78 13.67
C GLU A 42 -6.50 -7.44 12.51
N ALA A 43 -7.80 -7.79 12.64
CA ALA A 43 -8.81 -7.40 11.66
C ALA A 43 -8.89 -5.87 11.52
N PHE A 44 -8.91 -5.13 12.63
CA PHE A 44 -8.95 -3.67 12.64
C PHE A 44 -7.75 -3.06 11.90
N LYS A 45 -6.52 -3.50 12.23
CA LYS A 45 -5.31 -3.03 11.55
C LYS A 45 -5.34 -3.32 10.05
N GLY A 46 -5.77 -4.53 9.67
CA GLY A 46 -5.91 -4.91 8.27
C GLY A 46 -6.92 -4.02 7.53
N ALA A 47 -8.07 -3.75 8.14
CA ALA A 47 -9.11 -2.87 7.59
C ALA A 47 -8.60 -1.44 7.38
N GLU A 48 -7.87 -0.87 8.35
CA GLU A 48 -7.29 0.48 8.22
C GLU A 48 -6.25 0.56 7.10
N ASN A 49 -5.45 -0.49 6.89
CA ASN A 49 -4.54 -0.58 5.77
C ASN A 49 -5.29 -0.63 4.41
N ILE A 50 -6.40 -1.37 4.32
CA ILE A 50 -7.25 -1.41 3.10
C ILE A 50 -7.84 -0.02 2.82
N LYS A 51 -8.39 0.66 3.83
CA LYS A 51 -8.94 2.03 3.67
C LYS A 51 -7.87 3.02 3.24
N THR A 52 -6.67 2.93 3.81
CA THR A 52 -5.51 3.74 3.42
C THR A 52 -5.13 3.49 1.96
N ALA A 53 -5.06 2.21 1.55
CA ALA A 53 -4.76 1.84 0.17
C ALA A 53 -5.77 2.42 -0.83
N TRP A 54 -7.07 2.28 -0.54
CA TRP A 54 -8.16 2.80 -1.38
C TRP A 54 -8.15 4.32 -1.50
N LYS A 55 -7.95 5.02 -0.37
CA LYS A 55 -7.82 6.48 -0.33
C LYS A 55 -6.72 6.97 -1.26
N HIS A 56 -5.53 6.37 -1.18
CA HIS A 56 -4.40 6.76 -2.03
C HIS A 56 -4.62 6.38 -3.50
N TRP A 57 -5.21 5.21 -3.77
CA TRP A 57 -5.50 4.77 -5.15
C TRP A 57 -6.40 5.76 -5.88
N THR A 58 -7.43 6.26 -5.18
CA THR A 58 -8.44 7.17 -5.73
C THR A 58 -8.03 8.66 -5.72
N ASN A 59 -7.05 9.04 -4.88
CA ASN A 59 -6.56 10.43 -4.78
C ASN A 59 -5.55 10.84 -5.86
N GLY A 60 -5.18 9.96 -6.80
CA GLY A 60 -4.16 10.18 -7.82
C GLY A 60 -4.50 11.24 -8.89
N GLY A 61 -4.60 12.52 -8.49
CA GLY A 61 -4.75 13.66 -9.39
C GLY A 61 -3.39 14.16 -9.91
N GLY A 62 -3.13 13.96 -11.21
CA GLY A 62 -1.97 14.49 -11.95
C GLY A 62 -0.74 13.58 -11.97
N PHE A 63 0.01 13.59 -13.08
CA PHE A 63 1.11 12.65 -13.40
C PHE A 63 2.20 12.56 -12.32
N ALA A 64 2.56 13.67 -11.66
CA ALA A 64 3.57 13.68 -10.59
C ALA A 64 3.07 13.14 -9.24
N ASN A 65 1.75 13.17 -9.00
CA ASN A 65 1.15 12.60 -7.80
C ASN A 65 0.81 11.13 -7.98
N GLN A 66 0.65 10.65 -9.21
CA GLN A 66 0.25 9.27 -9.49
C GLN A 66 1.27 8.24 -8.99
N ASP A 67 2.57 8.48 -9.16
CA ASP A 67 3.60 7.54 -8.68
C ASP A 67 3.71 7.53 -7.16
N TYR A 68 3.58 8.69 -6.52
CA TYR A 68 3.61 8.80 -5.05
C TYR A 68 2.40 8.10 -4.41
N GLU A 69 1.19 8.40 -4.89
CA GLU A 69 -0.05 7.81 -4.41
C GLU A 69 -0.08 6.29 -4.66
N LYS A 70 0.37 5.83 -5.85
CA LYS A 70 0.54 4.41 -6.16
C LYS A 70 1.46 3.71 -5.17
N ASN A 71 2.60 4.33 -4.84
CA ASN A 71 3.55 3.75 -3.89
C ASN A 71 2.94 3.64 -2.49
N LEU A 72 2.18 4.64 -2.02
CA LEU A 72 1.48 4.57 -0.75
C LEU A 72 0.42 3.47 -0.73
N THR A 73 -0.35 3.32 -1.82
CA THR A 73 -1.28 2.19 -1.98
C THR A 73 -0.55 0.86 -1.85
N PHE A 74 0.59 0.70 -2.54
CA PHE A 74 1.35 -0.54 -2.54
C PHE A 74 1.96 -0.85 -1.17
N ILE A 75 2.45 0.16 -0.46
CA ILE A 75 2.95 0.01 0.91
C ILE A 75 1.83 -0.45 1.83
N ALA A 76 0.67 0.19 1.80
CA ALA A 76 -0.46 -0.15 2.66
C ALA A 76 -0.92 -1.62 2.46
N ILE A 77 -1.03 -2.09 1.21
CA ILE A 77 -1.39 -3.48 0.92
C ILE A 77 -0.29 -4.47 1.35
N LYS A 78 0.99 -4.14 1.15
CA LYS A 78 2.11 -5.00 1.59
C LYS A 78 2.18 -5.14 3.11
N SER A 79 1.78 -4.12 3.85
CA SER A 79 1.75 -4.11 5.32
C SER A 79 0.68 -5.03 5.93
N ILE A 80 -0.29 -5.51 5.14
CA ILE A 80 -1.30 -6.47 5.63
C ILE A 80 -0.66 -7.85 5.77
N ASP A 81 -0.38 -8.30 6.98
CA ASP A 81 0.26 -9.61 7.19
C ASP A 81 -0.72 -10.79 7.03
N LYS A 82 -0.22 -12.01 7.22
CA LYS A 82 -1.04 -13.23 7.07
C LYS A 82 -2.13 -13.35 8.15
N ASN A 83 -1.85 -12.95 9.38
CA ASN A 83 -2.83 -13.02 10.47
C ASN A 83 -3.96 -12.02 10.24
N GLN A 84 -3.63 -10.81 9.76
CA GLN A 84 -4.59 -9.78 9.40
C GLN A 84 -5.47 -10.21 8.22
N GLN A 85 -4.86 -10.86 7.23
CA GLN A 85 -5.58 -11.46 6.11
C GLN A 85 -6.59 -12.53 6.57
N GLU A 86 -6.18 -13.41 7.47
CA GLU A 86 -7.02 -14.47 8.03
C GLU A 86 -8.15 -13.90 8.89
N ALA A 87 -7.83 -12.95 9.78
CA ALA A 87 -8.79 -12.29 10.66
C ALA A 87 -9.87 -11.50 9.87
N LEU A 88 -9.51 -10.95 8.71
CA LEU A 88 -10.47 -10.31 7.79
C LEU A 88 -11.28 -11.30 6.95
N GLY A 89 -10.87 -12.58 6.89
CA GLY A 89 -11.44 -13.54 5.94
C GLY A 89 -11.10 -13.23 4.47
N MET A 90 -10.02 -12.47 4.21
CA MET A 90 -9.69 -11.91 2.88
C MET A 90 -8.36 -12.42 2.31
N SER A 91 -7.80 -13.52 2.84
CA SER A 91 -6.49 -14.05 2.42
C SER A 91 -6.35 -14.21 0.90
N GLY A 92 -7.39 -14.65 0.21
CA GLY A 92 -7.40 -14.76 -1.26
C GLY A 92 -7.32 -13.41 -1.97
N GLN A 93 -8.17 -12.46 -1.59
CA GLN A 93 -8.22 -11.13 -2.22
C GLN A 93 -6.93 -10.34 -2.03
N ILE A 94 -6.41 -10.32 -0.79
CA ILE A 94 -5.17 -9.59 -0.47
C ILE A 94 -3.95 -10.25 -1.14
N SER A 95 -3.92 -11.58 -1.24
CA SER A 95 -2.85 -12.28 -1.98
C SER A 95 -2.88 -11.94 -3.48
N GLU A 96 -4.06 -11.88 -4.09
CA GLU A 96 -4.19 -11.49 -5.49
C GLU A 96 -3.76 -10.04 -5.73
N LEU A 97 -4.13 -9.11 -4.84
CA LEU A 97 -3.63 -7.73 -4.90
C LEU A 97 -2.11 -7.67 -4.89
N LYS A 98 -1.45 -8.39 -3.97
CA LYS A 98 0.02 -8.42 -3.87
C LYS A 98 0.68 -9.00 -5.11
N LYS A 99 0.08 -10.03 -5.71
CA LYS A 99 0.54 -10.63 -6.95
C LYS A 99 0.44 -9.65 -8.12
N ILE A 100 -0.69 -8.96 -8.28
CA ILE A 100 -0.89 -7.96 -9.33
C ILE A 100 0.07 -6.78 -9.14
N MET A 101 0.34 -6.36 -7.90
CA MET A 101 1.34 -5.33 -7.62
C MET A 101 2.73 -5.72 -8.11
N GLY A 102 3.16 -6.97 -7.92
CA GLY A 102 4.43 -7.48 -8.44
C GLY A 102 4.50 -7.46 -9.97
N LEU A 103 3.39 -7.80 -10.63
CA LEU A 103 3.27 -7.68 -12.09
C LEU A 103 3.41 -6.21 -12.53
N MET A 104 2.68 -5.29 -11.88
CA MET A 104 2.67 -3.86 -12.20
C MET A 104 3.97 -3.11 -11.83
N SER A 105 4.80 -3.65 -10.92
CA SER A 105 6.12 -3.11 -10.59
C SER A 105 7.24 -3.63 -11.51
N GLY A 106 6.92 -4.56 -12.43
CA GLY A 106 7.88 -5.13 -13.36
C GLY A 106 8.71 -6.28 -12.78
N GLU A 107 8.32 -6.87 -11.65
CA GLU A 107 9.03 -8.01 -11.03
C GLU A 107 9.04 -9.25 -11.95
N LEU A 108 8.11 -9.33 -12.91
CA LEU A 108 7.94 -10.47 -13.82
C LEU A 108 8.28 -10.17 -15.29
N GLY A 109 8.95 -9.04 -15.55
CA GLY A 109 9.37 -8.62 -16.89
C GLY A 109 8.65 -7.36 -17.41
N MET A 110 8.98 -6.96 -18.63
CA MET A 110 8.34 -5.82 -19.28
C MET A 110 6.95 -6.19 -19.78
N LEU A 111 5.93 -5.52 -19.25
CA LEU A 111 4.55 -5.60 -19.72
C LEU A 111 4.30 -4.60 -20.86
N SER A 112 3.49 -5.00 -21.83
CA SER A 112 2.89 -4.06 -22.78
C SER A 112 2.01 -3.02 -22.08
N GLU A 113 1.60 -1.99 -22.80
CA GLU A 113 0.66 -0.99 -22.28
C GLU A 113 -0.72 -1.61 -21.99
N GLU A 114 -1.22 -2.43 -22.91
CA GLU A 114 -2.50 -3.14 -22.77
C GLU A 114 -2.51 -4.08 -21.55
N GLU A 115 -1.43 -4.83 -21.34
CA GLU A 115 -1.30 -5.68 -20.15
C GLU A 115 -1.25 -4.86 -18.86
N ARG A 116 -0.54 -3.72 -18.86
CA ARG A 116 -0.50 -2.82 -17.69
C ARG A 116 -1.88 -2.26 -17.35
N ASP A 117 -2.64 -1.85 -18.36
CA ASP A 117 -3.99 -1.33 -18.17
C ASP A 117 -4.97 -2.41 -17.70
N ALA A 118 -4.85 -3.63 -18.23
CA ALA A 118 -5.62 -4.78 -17.76
C ALA A 118 -5.33 -5.07 -16.28
N TYR A 119 -4.05 -5.15 -15.89
CA TYR A 119 -3.68 -5.36 -14.48
C TYR A 119 -4.10 -4.21 -13.58
N ARG A 120 -4.01 -2.97 -14.06
CA ARG A 120 -4.49 -1.79 -13.34
C ARG A 120 -5.98 -1.88 -13.05
N SER A 121 -6.78 -2.28 -14.04
CA SER A 121 -8.23 -2.46 -13.89
C SER A 121 -8.59 -3.59 -12.92
N VAL A 122 -7.92 -4.75 -13.03
CA VAL A 122 -8.15 -5.87 -12.09
C VAL A 122 -7.73 -5.50 -10.67
N PHE A 123 -6.61 -4.79 -10.51
CA PHE A 123 -6.16 -4.29 -9.22
C PHE A 123 -7.21 -3.37 -8.58
N GLU A 124 -7.71 -2.39 -9.35
CA GLU A 124 -8.72 -1.44 -8.89
C GLU A 124 -10.01 -2.13 -8.44
N GLN A 125 -10.56 -3.03 -9.26
CA GLN A 125 -11.78 -3.78 -8.93
C GLN A 125 -11.59 -4.63 -7.67
N THR A 126 -10.43 -5.28 -7.53
CA THR A 126 -10.13 -6.12 -6.36
C THR A 126 -9.97 -5.27 -5.10
N LEU A 127 -9.31 -4.11 -5.21
CA LEU A 127 -9.10 -3.19 -4.09
C LEU A 127 -10.42 -2.54 -3.66
N GLU A 128 -11.27 -2.16 -4.62
CA GLU A 128 -12.61 -1.64 -4.36
C GLU A 128 -13.49 -2.66 -3.63
N ALA A 129 -13.47 -3.91 -4.07
CA ALA A 129 -14.20 -4.99 -3.41
C ALA A 129 -13.73 -5.18 -1.96
N ALA A 130 -12.42 -5.22 -1.72
CA ALA A 130 -11.85 -5.32 -0.37
C ALA A 130 -12.25 -4.11 0.50
N TYR A 131 -12.19 -2.89 -0.05
CA TYR A 131 -12.61 -1.68 0.64
C TYR A 131 -14.08 -1.70 1.05
N ASN A 132 -14.97 -2.08 0.13
CA ASN A 132 -16.41 -2.16 0.40
C ASN A 132 -16.76 -3.24 1.43
N SER A 133 -15.92 -4.26 1.61
CA SER A 133 -16.10 -5.28 2.63
C SER A 133 -15.65 -4.84 4.04
N VAL A 134 -14.90 -3.74 4.17
CA VAL A 134 -14.41 -3.21 5.47
C VAL A 134 -14.91 -1.79 5.78
N LYS A 135 -15.78 -1.24 4.93
CA LYS A 135 -16.36 0.11 5.05
C LYS A 135 -17.49 0.15 6.08
#